data_AF-A0A8J3J4U6-F1
#
_entry.id   AF-A0A8J3J4U6-F1
#
_cell.length_a   1.000
_cell.length_b   1.000
_cell.length_c   1.000
_cell.angle_alpha   90.00
_cell.angle_beta   90.00
_cell.angle_gamma   90.00
#
_symmetry.space_group_name_H-M   'P 1'
#
loop_
_entity.id
_entity.type
_entity.pdbx_description
1 polymer ?
#
loop_
_entity_poly.entity_id
_entity_poly.type
_entity_poly.pdbx_seq_one_letter_code
_entity_poly.pdbx_strand_id
1 'polypeptide(L)'
;MRETLEYKEIARTMTTDAPVVSKPHSHGGDAAAATKPAETKAQALRSYDVADFPALTGREEEWRFTPLKRLRGLQDGSFTADGTPPRHEYGELPAGVTVRTGDDPRKGSVLVPFDRISALAYGRSAGALTVEVAREAVVAEPVTVRVVGQGAEGANFGHTVIAVGELAEVTVVLDHVGSTTLADNVEVIVGDGAKLTLVTVADWAPDAVQVQHQKVRLGRDSRATHVAVNLGGDLVRQYVSVEYGGPGGEVEAYGVYFADGGQHLEHRQFVDHGEPDCRSRVTYRGALQGADAHTVWVGDVLIRAGATGTDTYEVNRNLLLTDGARADSVPNLEIETGEIVGAGHASATGRFEDEHLFYLMSRGIPELAARRLVVRGFFVELLEKIPADELRERLAAAIDDRLSKAGA
;
A
#
# COMPACT_ATOMS: atom_id res chain seq x y z
N MET A 1 -40.96 50.59 11.72
CA MET A 1 -41.49 51.84 11.16
C MET A 1 -40.39 52.43 10.28
N ARG A 2 -40.55 52.32 8.94
CA ARG A 2 -39.69 52.90 7.89
C ARG A 2 -38.25 52.33 7.87
N GLU A 3 -37.60 52.04 6.75
CA GLU A 3 -37.67 52.66 5.43
C GLU A 3 -37.14 51.69 4.35
N THR A 4 -37.87 51.60 3.24
CA THR A 4 -37.49 51.01 1.95
C THR A 4 -36.49 51.89 1.22
N LEU A 5 -35.58 51.32 0.43
CA LEU A 5 -35.14 51.87 -0.87
C LEU A 5 -34.50 50.76 -1.73
N GLU A 6 -35.20 50.40 -2.81
CA GLU A 6 -34.67 49.69 -3.98
C GLU A 6 -33.62 50.54 -4.71
N TYR A 7 -32.66 49.90 -5.41
CA TYR A 7 -32.15 50.46 -6.67
C TYR A 7 -31.66 49.38 -7.66
N LYS A 8 -32.55 49.10 -8.63
CA LYS A 8 -32.35 48.89 -10.08
C LYS A 8 -31.26 47.97 -10.63
N GLU A 9 -31.76 46.93 -11.32
CA GLU A 9 -31.15 46.33 -12.51
C GLU A 9 -30.90 47.36 -13.63
N ILE A 10 -29.75 47.25 -14.29
CA ILE A 10 -29.53 47.65 -15.67
C ILE A 10 -28.85 46.47 -16.38
N ALA A 11 -29.54 45.91 -17.37
CA ALA A 11 -29.03 44.85 -18.22
C ALA A 11 -28.63 45.40 -19.62
N ARG A 12 -27.63 44.73 -20.20
CA ARG A 12 -27.10 44.73 -21.59
C ARG A 12 -26.11 45.86 -21.90
N THR A 13 -24.90 45.57 -22.42
CA THR A 13 -24.67 44.80 -23.66
C THR A 13 -23.27 44.17 -23.69
N MET A 14 -23.19 43.01 -24.36
CA MET A 14 -22.00 42.20 -24.64
C MET A 14 -20.89 42.98 -25.37
N THR A 15 -19.65 42.77 -24.94
CA THR A 15 -18.50 42.72 -25.85
C THR A 15 -17.58 41.59 -25.40
N THR A 16 -17.17 40.79 -26.37
CA THR A 16 -16.36 39.57 -26.27
C THR A 16 -14.92 39.87 -25.87
N ASP A 17 -14.42 39.28 -24.79
CA ASP A 17 -12.98 39.17 -24.54
C ASP A 17 -12.52 37.73 -24.76
N ALA A 18 -11.63 37.59 -25.73
CA ALA A 18 -11.01 36.35 -26.15
C ALA A 18 -9.99 35.86 -25.09
N PRO A 19 -9.81 34.53 -24.92
CA PRO A 19 -8.76 34.02 -24.06
C PRO A 19 -7.38 34.34 -24.65
N VAL A 20 -6.48 34.85 -23.81
CA VAL A 20 -5.08 35.04 -24.14
C VAL A 20 -4.44 33.67 -24.34
N VAL A 21 -4.25 33.28 -25.61
CA VAL A 21 -3.49 32.10 -26.00
C VAL A 21 -2.00 32.45 -25.93
N SER A 22 -1.29 31.92 -24.94
CA SER A 22 0.17 31.90 -24.96
C SER A 22 0.63 30.88 -26.01
N LYS A 23 1.21 31.36 -27.12
CA LYS A 23 1.87 30.51 -28.12
C LYS A 23 3.13 29.85 -27.52
N PRO A 24 3.33 28.53 -27.70
CA PRO A 24 4.62 27.93 -27.41
C PRO A 24 5.61 28.25 -28.54
N HIS A 25 6.87 28.50 -28.15
CA HIS A 25 7.99 28.61 -29.09
C HIS A 25 8.32 27.23 -29.66
N SER A 26 8.34 27.13 -30.98
CA SER A 26 8.71 25.94 -31.73
C SER A 26 10.22 25.80 -31.80
N HIS A 27 10.76 24.72 -31.23
CA HIS A 27 11.99 24.09 -31.71
C HIS A 27 11.66 22.69 -32.21
N GLY A 28 11.94 22.45 -33.49
CA GLY A 28 11.63 21.22 -34.19
C GLY A 28 12.52 20.06 -33.79
N GLY A 29 11.99 18.86 -34.04
CA GLY A 29 12.67 17.58 -33.94
C GLY A 29 11.63 16.48 -33.82
N ASP A 30 11.54 15.62 -34.83
CA ASP A 30 10.71 14.42 -34.81
C ASP A 30 11.06 13.57 -33.58
N ALA A 31 10.16 13.56 -32.60
CA ALA A 31 10.16 12.63 -31.49
C ALA A 31 8.80 11.94 -31.49
N ALA A 32 8.82 10.61 -31.45
CA ALA A 32 7.63 9.79 -31.22
C ALA A 32 6.76 10.43 -30.14
N ALA A 33 5.45 10.52 -30.40
CA ALA A 33 4.48 11.23 -29.58
C ALA A 33 4.67 10.93 -28.08
N ALA A 34 5.39 11.83 -27.38
CA ALA A 34 5.54 11.75 -25.95
C ALA A 34 4.22 12.21 -25.34
N THR A 35 3.44 11.26 -24.83
CA THR A 35 2.23 11.54 -24.06
C THR A 35 2.59 12.50 -22.93
N LYS A 36 1.86 13.61 -22.80
CA LYS A 36 2.07 14.59 -21.73
C LYS A 36 1.98 13.85 -20.37
N PRO A 37 2.89 14.09 -19.41
CA PRO A 37 2.80 13.49 -18.08
C PRO A 37 1.46 13.81 -17.41
N ALA A 38 0.93 12.86 -16.63
CA ALA A 38 -0.29 13.07 -15.85
C ALA A 38 -0.10 14.25 -14.89
N GLU A 39 -1.10 15.15 -14.83
CA GLU A 39 -1.07 16.32 -13.94
C GLU A 39 -1.66 16.02 -12.56
N THR A 40 -2.52 14.99 -12.47
CA THR A 40 -3.10 14.49 -11.21
C THR A 40 -3.06 12.97 -11.15
N LYS A 41 -3.15 12.40 -9.94
CA LYS A 41 -3.20 10.94 -9.74
C LYS A 41 -4.42 10.30 -10.44
N ALA A 42 -5.51 11.05 -10.61
CA ALA A 42 -6.70 10.61 -11.35
C ALA A 42 -6.44 10.37 -12.85
N GLN A 43 -5.43 11.04 -13.43
CA GLN A 43 -5.07 10.93 -14.85
C GLN A 43 -4.01 9.86 -15.11
N ALA A 44 -3.53 9.17 -14.07
CA ALA A 44 -2.54 8.11 -14.22
C ALA A 44 -3.07 7.02 -15.15
N LEU A 45 -2.22 6.58 -16.09
CA LEU A 45 -2.54 5.53 -17.05
C LEU A 45 -2.98 4.25 -16.32
N ARG A 46 -4.09 3.68 -16.76
CA ARG A 46 -4.60 2.38 -16.31
C ARG A 46 -4.83 1.49 -17.53
N SER A 47 -4.22 0.32 -17.57
CA SER A 47 -4.38 -0.62 -18.69
C SER A 47 -4.07 -2.05 -18.27
N TYR A 48 -4.69 -3.03 -18.93
CA TYR A 48 -4.34 -4.45 -18.81
C TYR A 48 -3.24 -4.86 -19.81
N ASP A 49 -2.97 -4.04 -20.82
CA ASP A 49 -1.91 -4.33 -21.81
C ASP A 49 -0.57 -3.75 -21.33
N VAL A 50 0.41 -4.64 -21.19
CA VAL A 50 1.80 -4.29 -20.83
C VAL A 50 2.40 -3.32 -21.84
N ALA A 51 2.00 -3.38 -23.11
CA ALA A 51 2.51 -2.54 -24.19
C ALA A 51 2.08 -1.07 -24.06
N ASP A 52 0.99 -0.78 -23.35
CA ASP A 52 0.52 0.58 -23.12
C ASP A 52 1.44 1.36 -22.16
N PHE A 53 2.17 0.64 -21.30
CA PHE A 53 3.09 1.25 -20.34
C PHE A 53 4.49 1.44 -20.94
N PRO A 54 5.09 2.64 -20.81
CA PRO A 54 6.46 2.87 -21.23
C PRO A 54 7.44 1.97 -20.45
N ALA A 55 8.62 1.75 -21.03
CA ALA A 55 9.70 1.06 -20.34
C ALA A 55 10.13 1.84 -19.10
N LEU A 56 10.34 1.14 -17.99
CA LEU A 56 10.73 1.76 -16.72
C LEU A 56 12.19 2.23 -16.79
N THR A 57 12.41 3.51 -16.50
CA THR A 57 13.75 4.10 -16.46
C THR A 57 14.24 4.38 -15.04
N GLY A 58 13.34 4.33 -14.05
CA GLY A 58 13.63 4.68 -12.66
C GLY A 58 13.69 6.20 -12.45
N ARG A 59 13.17 6.98 -13.40
CA ARG A 59 13.03 8.44 -13.28
C ARG A 59 11.57 8.86 -13.10
N GLU A 60 10.65 7.96 -13.41
CA GLU A 60 9.23 8.14 -13.17
C GLU A 60 8.97 8.28 -11.67
N GLU A 61 8.05 9.15 -11.26
CA GLU A 61 7.74 9.35 -9.83
C GLU A 61 7.40 8.04 -9.12
N GLU A 62 6.71 7.14 -9.82
CA GLU A 62 6.31 5.85 -9.29
C GLU A 62 7.50 4.90 -9.02
N TRP A 63 8.64 5.12 -9.66
CA TRP A 63 9.78 4.19 -9.65
C TRP A 63 11.10 4.82 -9.23
N ARG A 64 11.14 6.13 -8.96
CA ARG A 64 12.39 6.88 -8.70
C ARG A 64 13.22 6.42 -7.50
N PHE A 65 12.57 5.73 -6.56
CA PHE A 65 13.25 5.17 -5.39
C PHE A 65 13.55 3.67 -5.53
N THR A 66 12.94 2.99 -6.50
CA THR A 66 13.05 1.55 -6.64
C THR A 66 14.34 1.19 -7.41
N PRO A 67 15.21 0.34 -6.86
CA PRO A 67 16.44 -0.07 -7.54
C PRO A 67 16.11 -1.11 -8.63
N LEU A 68 15.68 -0.65 -9.81
CA LEU A 68 15.12 -1.49 -10.88
C LEU A 68 16.00 -2.70 -11.27
N LYS A 69 17.33 -2.58 -11.19
CA LYS A 69 18.25 -3.68 -11.50
C LYS A 69 18.10 -4.89 -10.56
N ARG A 70 17.53 -4.69 -9.36
CA ARG A 70 17.26 -5.74 -8.37
C ARG A 70 15.92 -6.43 -8.58
N LEU A 71 15.09 -5.96 -9.52
CA LEU A 71 13.78 -6.55 -9.81
C LEU A 71 13.84 -7.84 -10.65
N ARG A 72 15.04 -8.34 -10.95
CA ARG A 72 15.29 -9.67 -11.57
C ARG A 72 14.50 -9.91 -12.87
N GLY A 73 14.33 -8.85 -13.66
CA GLY A 73 13.67 -8.93 -14.95
C GLY A 73 12.16 -8.72 -14.90
N LEU A 74 11.55 -8.52 -13.72
CA LEU A 74 10.13 -8.17 -13.62
C LEU A 74 9.81 -6.82 -14.29
N GLN A 75 10.77 -5.90 -14.30
CA GLN A 75 10.63 -4.54 -14.85
C GLN A 75 10.59 -4.48 -16.38
N ASP A 76 11.19 -5.46 -17.06
CA ASP A 76 11.44 -5.43 -18.50
C ASP A 76 11.16 -6.75 -19.23
N GLY A 77 10.84 -7.82 -18.50
CA GLY A 77 10.60 -9.15 -19.05
C GLY A 77 11.87 -9.97 -19.33
N SER A 78 13.04 -9.56 -18.84
CA SER A 78 14.34 -10.21 -19.12
C SER A 78 14.66 -11.44 -18.26
N PHE A 79 13.68 -11.99 -17.55
CA PHE A 79 13.86 -13.21 -16.76
C PHE A 79 14.18 -14.42 -17.65
N THR A 80 15.03 -15.33 -17.14
CA THR A 80 15.60 -16.44 -17.90
C THR A 80 14.64 -17.60 -18.15
N ALA A 81 13.63 -17.75 -17.28
CA ALA A 81 12.57 -18.75 -17.37
C ALA A 81 11.38 -18.32 -16.49
N ASP A 82 10.23 -18.97 -16.66
CA ASP A 82 9.16 -18.94 -15.66
C ASP A 82 9.65 -19.65 -14.38
N GLY A 83 9.30 -19.11 -13.22
CA GLY A 83 9.66 -19.68 -11.92
C GLY A 83 8.78 -20.84 -11.51
N THR A 84 9.05 -21.40 -10.32
CA THR A 84 8.12 -22.33 -9.68
C THR A 84 7.06 -21.53 -8.91
N PRO A 85 5.76 -21.59 -9.29
CA PRO A 85 4.72 -20.77 -8.66
C PRO A 85 4.63 -21.02 -7.14
N PRO A 86 4.31 -20.01 -6.33
CA PRO A 86 4.09 -20.21 -4.90
C PRO A 86 3.00 -21.27 -4.62
N ARG A 87 3.17 -22.05 -3.54
CA ARG A 87 2.09 -22.91 -3.02
C ARG A 87 1.19 -22.12 -2.09
N HIS A 88 -0.07 -22.50 -2.01
CA HIS A 88 -1.03 -21.95 -1.07
C HIS A 88 -1.38 -23.00 -0.03
N GLU A 89 -1.15 -22.68 1.24
CA GLU A 89 -1.40 -23.57 2.38
C GLU A 89 -2.42 -22.90 3.31
N TYR A 90 -3.46 -23.62 3.69
CA TYR A 90 -4.49 -23.15 4.62
C TYR A 90 -5.08 -24.34 5.39
N GLY A 91 -5.55 -24.06 6.61
CA GLY A 91 -6.16 -25.05 7.50
C GLY A 91 -7.63 -25.31 7.18
N GLU A 92 -8.35 -25.84 8.17
CA GLU A 92 -9.81 -25.92 8.10
C GLU A 92 -10.42 -24.52 7.99
N LEU A 93 -11.43 -24.38 7.15
CA LEU A 93 -12.08 -23.10 6.89
C LEU A 93 -13.37 -22.98 7.71
N PRO A 94 -13.60 -21.84 8.39
CA PRO A 94 -14.86 -21.57 9.06
C PRO A 94 -16.06 -21.62 8.12
N ALA A 95 -17.24 -21.87 8.67
CA ALA A 95 -18.49 -21.82 7.91
C ALA A 95 -18.68 -20.44 7.24
N GLY A 96 -19.08 -20.46 5.97
CA GLY A 96 -19.26 -19.23 5.18
C GLY A 96 -17.99 -18.72 4.51
N VAL A 97 -16.84 -19.40 4.68
CA VAL A 97 -15.59 -19.06 4.00
C VAL A 97 -15.21 -20.16 3.02
N THR A 98 -14.76 -19.77 1.83
CA THR A 98 -14.16 -20.70 0.87
C THR A 98 -12.82 -20.17 0.38
N VAL A 99 -11.85 -21.08 0.22
CA VAL A 99 -10.56 -20.79 -0.40
C VAL A 99 -10.36 -21.74 -1.57
N ARG A 100 -9.99 -21.22 -2.73
CA ARG A 100 -9.73 -22.03 -3.93
C ARG A 100 -8.68 -21.40 -4.84
N THR A 101 -8.13 -22.20 -5.76
CA THR A 101 -7.26 -21.72 -6.84
C THR A 101 -7.87 -22.12 -8.17
N GLY A 102 -7.88 -21.20 -9.15
CA GLY A 102 -8.39 -21.45 -10.48
C GLY A 102 -8.96 -20.18 -11.10
N ASP A 103 -9.82 -20.32 -12.10
CA ASP A 103 -10.50 -19.17 -12.69
C ASP A 103 -11.44 -18.49 -11.70
N ASP A 104 -11.44 -17.16 -11.68
CA ASP A 104 -12.39 -16.35 -10.93
C ASP A 104 -12.89 -15.21 -11.82
N PRO A 105 -14.22 -15.05 -12.00
CA PRO A 105 -14.77 -14.01 -12.86
C PRO A 105 -14.57 -12.59 -12.32
N ARG A 106 -14.19 -12.44 -11.04
CA ARG A 106 -13.88 -11.15 -10.41
C ARG A 106 -12.42 -10.74 -10.62
N LYS A 107 -11.56 -11.61 -11.15
CA LYS A 107 -10.19 -11.24 -11.56
C LYS A 107 -10.26 -10.07 -12.55
N GLY A 108 -9.64 -8.95 -12.21
CA GLY A 108 -9.67 -7.71 -12.97
C GLY A 108 -10.89 -6.84 -12.74
N SER A 109 -11.77 -7.15 -11.78
CA SER A 109 -13.02 -6.41 -11.57
C SER A 109 -12.85 -5.09 -10.83
N VAL A 110 -11.82 -4.95 -9.99
CA VAL A 110 -11.54 -3.71 -9.25
C VAL A 110 -10.14 -3.18 -9.49
N LEU A 111 -9.17 -4.06 -9.76
CA LEU A 111 -7.80 -3.66 -10.06
C LEU A 111 -7.59 -3.57 -11.56
N VAL A 112 -7.61 -2.34 -12.07
CA VAL A 112 -7.00 -2.04 -13.36
C VAL A 112 -5.52 -1.74 -13.10
N PRO A 113 -4.58 -2.45 -13.74
CA PRO A 113 -3.16 -2.22 -13.52
C PRO A 113 -2.76 -0.77 -13.78
N PHE A 114 -1.85 -0.26 -12.96
CA PHE A 114 -1.39 1.14 -12.99
C PHE A 114 0.03 1.28 -13.53
N ASP A 115 0.71 0.15 -13.69
CA ASP A 115 2.08 0.08 -14.15
C ASP A 115 2.31 -1.18 -14.99
N ARG A 116 3.49 -1.22 -15.58
CA ARG A 116 3.92 -2.32 -16.44
C ARG A 116 3.95 -3.67 -15.72
N ILE A 117 4.34 -3.70 -14.44
CA ILE A 117 4.58 -4.94 -13.68
C ILE A 117 3.26 -5.57 -13.23
N SER A 118 2.31 -4.76 -12.78
CA SER A 118 0.95 -5.19 -12.46
C SER A 118 0.17 -5.62 -13.70
N ALA A 119 0.38 -4.99 -14.86
CA ALA A 119 -0.17 -5.46 -16.13
C ALA A 119 0.42 -6.82 -16.54
N LEU A 120 1.73 -6.98 -16.36
CA LEU A 120 2.42 -8.24 -16.61
C LEU A 120 1.91 -9.36 -15.69
N ALA A 121 1.76 -9.08 -14.39
CA ALA A 121 1.18 -10.01 -13.43
C ALA A 121 -0.26 -10.43 -13.80
N TYR A 122 -1.08 -9.46 -14.23
CA TYR A 122 -2.44 -9.74 -14.68
C TYR A 122 -2.46 -10.70 -15.88
N GLY A 123 -1.69 -10.37 -16.94
CA GLY A 123 -1.68 -11.13 -18.18
C GLY A 123 -1.00 -12.50 -18.09
N ARG A 124 -0.07 -12.69 -17.14
CA ARG A 124 0.71 -13.94 -17.00
C ARG A 124 0.23 -14.88 -15.89
N SER A 125 -0.62 -14.41 -14.98
CA SER A 125 -1.17 -15.26 -13.92
C SER A 125 -2.14 -16.31 -14.50
N ALA A 126 -1.87 -17.59 -14.25
CA ALA A 126 -2.63 -18.72 -14.79
C ALA A 126 -4.06 -18.88 -14.22
N GLY A 127 -4.39 -18.14 -13.16
CA GLY A 127 -5.68 -18.14 -12.46
C GLY A 127 -5.60 -17.16 -11.29
N ALA A 128 -6.46 -17.33 -10.29
CA ALA A 128 -6.44 -16.60 -9.04
C ALA A 128 -6.53 -17.52 -7.81
N LEU A 129 -5.80 -17.17 -6.74
CA LEU A 129 -6.14 -17.58 -5.39
C LEU A 129 -7.38 -16.77 -4.96
N THR A 130 -8.45 -17.43 -4.57
CA THR A 130 -9.69 -16.77 -4.18
C THR A 130 -10.01 -17.09 -2.74
N VAL A 131 -10.23 -16.07 -1.91
CA VAL A 131 -10.85 -16.15 -0.59
C VAL A 131 -12.22 -15.49 -0.71
N GLU A 132 -13.29 -16.24 -0.47
CA GLU A 132 -14.66 -15.73 -0.55
C GLU A 132 -15.38 -15.94 0.77
N VAL A 133 -15.98 -14.87 1.27
CA VAL A 133 -16.76 -14.84 2.50
C VAL A 133 -18.21 -14.53 2.15
N ALA A 134 -19.10 -15.43 2.53
CA ALA A 134 -20.52 -15.33 2.25
C ALA A 134 -21.12 -14.06 2.87
N ARG A 135 -22.19 -13.55 2.24
CA ARG A 135 -22.99 -12.44 2.79
C ARG A 135 -23.43 -12.77 4.21
N GLU A 136 -23.42 -11.76 5.07
CA GLU A 136 -23.86 -11.82 6.48
C GLU A 136 -23.07 -12.81 7.36
N ALA A 137 -22.01 -13.43 6.84
CA ALA A 137 -21.18 -14.34 7.62
C ALA A 137 -20.36 -13.55 8.65
N VAL A 138 -20.47 -13.93 9.92
CA VAL A 138 -19.63 -13.41 11.01
C VAL A 138 -18.64 -14.49 11.39
N VAL A 139 -17.39 -14.30 10.98
CA VAL A 139 -16.31 -15.28 11.13
C VAL A 139 -15.41 -14.84 12.28
N ALA A 140 -15.49 -15.54 13.41
CA ALA A 140 -14.77 -15.19 14.63
C ALA A 140 -13.26 -15.49 14.55
N GLU A 141 -12.88 -16.57 13.86
CA GLU A 141 -11.49 -17.01 13.76
C GLU A 141 -10.81 -16.46 12.49
N PRO A 142 -9.53 -16.06 12.54
CA PRO A 142 -8.81 -15.59 11.36
C PRO A 142 -8.68 -16.66 10.27
N VAL A 143 -9.03 -16.30 9.04
CA VAL A 143 -8.80 -17.13 7.85
C VAL A 143 -7.38 -16.89 7.36
N THR A 144 -6.48 -17.83 7.63
CA THR A 144 -5.06 -17.71 7.24
C THR A 144 -4.74 -18.51 5.99
N VAL A 145 -4.20 -17.84 4.98
CA VAL A 145 -3.63 -18.45 3.78
C VAL A 145 -2.15 -18.10 3.71
N ARG A 146 -1.30 -19.13 3.77
CA ARG A 146 0.14 -19.00 3.63
C ARG A 146 0.54 -19.16 2.16
N VAL A 147 1.27 -18.19 1.64
CA VAL A 147 1.79 -18.16 0.28
C VAL A 147 3.27 -18.49 0.33
N VAL A 148 3.62 -19.72 -0.07
CA VAL A 148 4.96 -20.29 0.10
C VAL A 148 5.73 -20.28 -1.22
N GLY A 149 6.70 -19.38 -1.32
CA GLY A 149 7.66 -19.35 -2.41
C GLY A 149 8.54 -20.61 -2.44
N GLN A 150 8.78 -21.14 -3.63
CA GLN A 150 9.47 -22.43 -3.84
C GLN A 150 10.88 -22.29 -4.43
N GLY A 151 11.39 -21.07 -4.58
CA GLY A 151 12.68 -20.77 -5.19
C GLY A 151 12.66 -19.40 -5.86
N ALA A 152 13.79 -18.70 -5.86
CA ALA A 152 13.88 -17.36 -6.44
C ALA A 152 14.37 -17.33 -7.90
N GLU A 153 14.60 -18.49 -8.50
CA GLU A 153 14.92 -18.64 -9.93
C GLU A 153 13.67 -18.52 -10.80
N GLY A 154 13.76 -17.73 -11.87
CA GLY A 154 12.64 -17.44 -12.76
C GLY A 154 11.60 -16.50 -12.16
N ALA A 155 10.70 -15.98 -12.99
CA ALA A 155 9.65 -15.06 -12.56
C ALA A 155 8.32 -15.79 -12.33
N ASN A 156 7.63 -15.44 -11.24
CA ASN A 156 6.30 -15.94 -10.90
C ASN A 156 5.27 -14.81 -11.00
N PHE A 157 4.03 -15.16 -11.35
CA PHE A 157 2.94 -14.22 -11.55
C PHE A 157 1.70 -14.63 -10.75
N GLY A 158 1.40 -13.87 -9.70
CA GLY A 158 0.29 -14.14 -8.79
C GLY A 158 -0.93 -13.28 -9.09
N HIS A 159 -2.11 -13.82 -8.78
CA HIS A 159 -3.33 -13.03 -8.69
C HIS A 159 -4.16 -13.56 -7.53
N THR A 160 -4.61 -12.67 -6.64
CA THR A 160 -5.43 -13.01 -5.48
C THR A 160 -6.70 -12.19 -5.50
N VAL A 161 -7.86 -12.82 -5.26
CA VAL A 161 -9.16 -12.17 -5.07
C VAL A 161 -9.64 -12.46 -3.65
N ILE A 162 -9.89 -11.42 -2.87
CA ILE A 162 -10.56 -11.50 -1.57
C ILE A 162 -11.91 -10.83 -1.73
N ALA A 163 -12.99 -11.62 -1.67
CA ALA A 163 -14.35 -11.12 -1.81
C ALA A 163 -15.10 -11.30 -0.50
N VAL A 164 -15.45 -10.19 0.14
CA VAL A 164 -16.20 -10.15 1.40
C VAL A 164 -17.63 -9.74 1.09
N GLY A 165 -18.58 -10.65 1.31
CA GLY A 165 -20.00 -10.40 1.05
C GLY A 165 -20.57 -9.26 1.89
N GLU A 166 -21.67 -8.67 1.42
CA GLU A 166 -22.41 -7.63 2.15
C GLU A 166 -22.68 -8.06 3.61
N LEU A 167 -22.52 -7.12 4.53
CA LEU A 167 -22.73 -7.30 5.97
C LEU A 167 -21.88 -8.41 6.63
N ALA A 168 -20.88 -8.97 5.93
CA ALA A 168 -19.99 -9.96 6.51
C ALA A 168 -18.92 -9.31 7.40
N GLU A 169 -18.41 -10.07 8.38
CA GLU A 169 -17.35 -9.66 9.28
C GLU A 169 -16.28 -10.76 9.34
N VAL A 170 -15.04 -10.45 8.98
CA VAL A 170 -13.97 -11.46 8.86
C VAL A 170 -12.58 -10.86 9.05
N THR A 171 -11.67 -11.67 9.62
CA THR A 171 -10.23 -11.45 9.52
C THR A 171 -9.62 -12.38 8.48
N VAL A 172 -8.88 -11.85 7.51
CA VAL A 172 -8.13 -12.61 6.51
C VAL A 172 -6.64 -12.31 6.66
N VAL A 173 -5.82 -13.36 6.71
CA VAL A 173 -4.36 -13.26 6.78
C VAL A 173 -3.76 -13.85 5.50
N LEU A 174 -2.93 -13.06 4.80
CA LEU A 174 -2.03 -13.54 3.75
C LEU A 174 -0.60 -13.56 4.28
N ASP A 175 -0.08 -14.74 4.58
CA ASP A 175 1.26 -14.94 5.17
C ASP A 175 2.26 -15.40 4.10
N HIS A 176 3.10 -14.48 3.62
CA HIS A 176 4.06 -14.76 2.55
C HIS A 176 5.43 -15.14 3.10
N VAL A 177 5.95 -16.30 2.66
CA VAL A 177 7.23 -16.86 3.14
C VAL A 177 8.00 -17.60 2.06
N GLY A 178 9.29 -17.86 2.30
CA GLY A 178 10.13 -18.63 1.37
C GLY A 178 10.75 -17.77 0.28
N SER A 179 11.32 -18.41 -0.73
CA SER A 179 12.07 -17.74 -1.81
C SER A 179 11.20 -17.61 -3.06
N THR A 180 11.16 -16.42 -3.68
CA THR A 180 10.43 -16.19 -4.93
C THR A 180 10.94 -14.94 -5.64
N THR A 181 10.79 -14.87 -6.96
CA THR A 181 10.76 -13.60 -7.70
C THR A 181 9.33 -13.43 -8.22
N LEU A 182 8.54 -12.57 -7.57
CA LEU A 182 7.09 -12.52 -7.75
C LEU A 182 6.62 -11.13 -8.19
N ALA A 183 5.84 -11.08 -9.25
CA ALA A 183 4.94 -9.98 -9.53
C ALA A 183 3.50 -10.44 -9.24
N ASP A 184 2.78 -9.77 -8.36
CA ASP A 184 1.43 -10.20 -7.98
C ASP A 184 0.43 -9.07 -7.82
N ASN A 185 -0.83 -9.37 -8.16
CA ASN A 185 -1.96 -8.49 -7.97
C ASN A 185 -2.90 -9.05 -6.91
N VAL A 186 -3.38 -8.20 -6.00
CA VAL A 186 -4.35 -8.57 -4.97
C VAL A 186 -5.56 -7.65 -5.07
N GLU A 187 -6.73 -8.23 -5.34
CA GLU A 187 -8.00 -7.53 -5.46
C GLU A 187 -8.86 -7.82 -4.23
N VAL A 188 -9.22 -6.78 -3.50
CA VAL A 188 -10.03 -6.89 -2.28
C VAL A 188 -11.34 -6.15 -2.50
N ILE A 189 -12.43 -6.92 -2.51
CA ILE A 189 -13.79 -6.44 -2.74
C ILE A 189 -14.53 -6.55 -1.41
N VAL A 190 -14.82 -5.41 -0.80
CA VAL A 190 -15.56 -5.35 0.47
C VAL A 190 -16.99 -4.91 0.17
N GLY A 191 -17.96 -5.80 0.38
CA GLY A 191 -19.37 -5.51 0.14
C GLY A 191 -19.95 -4.44 1.07
N ASP A 192 -21.14 -3.94 0.73
CA ASP A 192 -21.83 -2.92 1.53
C ASP A 192 -22.01 -3.37 2.99
N GLY A 193 -21.69 -2.47 3.92
CA GLY A 193 -21.76 -2.68 5.36
C GLY A 193 -20.85 -3.80 5.90
N ALA A 194 -19.97 -4.38 5.08
CA ALA A 194 -19.06 -5.42 5.51
C ALA A 194 -17.88 -4.85 6.31
N LYS A 195 -17.27 -5.69 7.14
CA LYS A 195 -16.10 -5.39 7.96
C LYS A 195 -14.99 -6.39 7.68
N LEU A 196 -13.88 -5.90 7.14
CA LEU A 196 -12.71 -6.71 6.86
C LEU A 196 -11.54 -6.26 7.74
N THR A 197 -10.89 -7.19 8.42
CA THR A 197 -9.49 -7.01 8.83
C THR A 197 -8.60 -7.85 7.93
N LEU A 198 -7.82 -7.19 7.07
CA LEU A 198 -6.85 -7.83 6.20
C LEU A 198 -5.45 -7.67 6.79
N VAL A 199 -4.77 -8.78 7.06
CA VAL A 199 -3.37 -8.79 7.49
C VAL A 199 -2.53 -9.37 6.38
N THR A 200 -1.56 -8.60 5.86
CA THR A 200 -0.62 -9.08 4.84
C THR A 200 0.78 -9.07 5.42
N VAL A 201 1.41 -10.24 5.47
CA VAL A 201 2.78 -10.41 5.98
C VAL A 201 3.69 -10.73 4.82
N ALA A 202 4.79 -9.99 4.68
CA ALA A 202 5.92 -10.31 3.82
C ALA A 202 7.11 -10.70 4.71
N ASP A 203 7.20 -12.00 5.02
CA ASP A 203 8.32 -12.63 5.75
C ASP A 203 9.07 -13.58 4.81
N TRP A 204 9.38 -13.06 3.62
CA TRP A 204 10.12 -13.78 2.59
C TRP A 204 11.56 -14.10 3.00
N ALA A 205 12.13 -15.12 2.38
CA ALA A 205 13.55 -15.44 2.50
C ALA A 205 14.42 -14.28 1.99
N PRO A 206 15.68 -14.15 2.45
CA PRO A 206 16.56 -13.03 2.10
C PRO A 206 16.85 -12.86 0.61
N ASP A 207 16.63 -13.91 -0.20
CA ASP A 207 16.84 -13.89 -1.64
C ASP A 207 15.57 -13.56 -2.44
N ALA A 208 14.43 -13.32 -1.79
CA ALA A 208 13.18 -13.09 -2.48
C ALA A 208 13.02 -11.65 -2.99
N VAL A 209 12.35 -11.51 -4.13
CA VAL A 209 11.94 -10.23 -4.71
C VAL A 209 10.43 -10.26 -4.93
N GLN A 210 9.72 -9.24 -4.45
CA GLN A 210 8.29 -9.08 -4.68
C GLN A 210 7.95 -7.67 -5.17
N VAL A 211 7.12 -7.60 -6.21
CA VAL A 211 6.42 -6.38 -6.63
C VAL A 211 4.92 -6.65 -6.64
N GLN A 212 4.20 -6.03 -5.72
CA GLN A 212 2.78 -6.26 -5.51
C GLN A 212 1.95 -5.01 -5.78
N HIS A 213 0.84 -5.17 -6.50
CA HIS A 213 -0.24 -4.20 -6.52
C HIS A 213 -1.44 -4.76 -5.77
N GLN A 214 -1.80 -4.15 -4.65
CA GLN A 214 -3.01 -4.45 -3.89
C GLN A 214 -4.04 -3.34 -4.09
N LYS A 215 -5.27 -3.68 -4.46
CA LYS A 215 -6.39 -2.74 -4.62
C LYS A 215 -7.51 -3.15 -3.67
N VAL A 216 -7.95 -2.22 -2.82
CA VAL A 216 -9.09 -2.40 -1.91
C VAL A 216 -10.23 -1.50 -2.37
N ARG A 217 -11.38 -2.09 -2.69
CA ARG A 217 -12.61 -1.37 -2.99
C ARG A 217 -13.62 -1.58 -1.85
N LEU A 218 -14.02 -0.48 -1.21
CA LEU A 218 -14.99 -0.47 -0.11
C LEU A 218 -16.40 -0.15 -0.63
N GLY A 219 -17.37 -1.02 -0.36
CA GLY A 219 -18.80 -0.73 -0.58
C GLY A 219 -19.33 0.36 0.35
N ARG A 220 -20.62 0.70 0.18
CA ARG A 220 -21.29 1.70 1.03
C ARG A 220 -21.27 1.28 2.49
N ASP A 221 -20.98 2.22 3.40
CA ASP A 221 -20.95 2.00 4.85
C ASP A 221 -20.03 0.85 5.31
N SER A 222 -19.09 0.43 4.47
CA SER A 222 -18.17 -0.68 4.78
C SER A 222 -16.92 -0.20 5.48
N ARG A 223 -16.24 -1.12 6.18
CA ARG A 223 -15.03 -0.84 6.94
C ARG A 223 -13.92 -1.82 6.61
N ALA A 224 -12.72 -1.32 6.40
CA ALA A 224 -11.53 -2.14 6.23
C ALA A 224 -10.41 -1.70 7.16
N THR A 225 -9.84 -2.64 7.91
CA THR A 225 -8.56 -2.48 8.59
C THR A 225 -7.53 -3.28 7.81
N HIS A 226 -6.49 -2.63 7.28
CA HIS A 226 -5.36 -3.30 6.63
C HIS A 226 -4.14 -3.20 7.52
N VAL A 227 -3.51 -4.33 7.86
CA VAL A 227 -2.22 -4.37 8.57
C VAL A 227 -1.18 -5.02 7.66
N ALA A 228 -0.22 -4.23 7.18
CA ALA A 228 0.90 -4.69 6.39
C ALA A 228 2.15 -4.85 7.27
N VAL A 229 2.76 -6.04 7.26
CA VAL A 229 3.98 -6.33 8.03
C VAL A 229 5.08 -6.85 7.12
N ASN A 230 6.16 -6.07 6.94
CA ASN A 230 7.27 -6.41 6.05
C ASN A 230 8.56 -6.59 6.84
N LEU A 231 9.03 -7.82 6.90
CA LEU A 231 10.26 -8.18 7.57
C LEU A 231 11.25 -8.77 6.55
N GLY A 232 10.79 -9.64 5.65
CA GLY A 232 11.66 -10.42 4.77
C GLY A 232 11.96 -9.80 3.40
N GLY A 233 12.73 -10.56 2.60
CA GLY A 233 13.03 -10.25 1.19
C GLY A 233 14.30 -9.43 0.95
N ASP A 234 14.90 -9.61 -0.22
CA ASP A 234 15.93 -8.73 -0.78
C ASP A 234 15.31 -7.36 -1.12
N LEU A 235 14.21 -7.42 -1.88
CA LEU A 235 13.43 -6.27 -2.31
C LEU A 235 11.94 -6.60 -2.26
N VAL A 236 11.19 -5.84 -1.46
CA VAL A 236 9.72 -5.93 -1.42
C VAL A 236 9.15 -4.56 -1.72
N ARG A 237 8.38 -4.47 -2.80
CA ARG A 237 7.64 -3.28 -3.20
C ARG A 237 6.15 -3.59 -3.18
N GLN A 238 5.38 -2.81 -2.42
CA GLN A 238 3.93 -2.93 -2.35
C GLN A 238 3.28 -1.58 -2.66
N TYR A 239 2.50 -1.54 -3.73
CA TYR A 239 1.59 -0.45 -4.02
C TYR A 239 0.19 -0.86 -3.58
N VAL A 240 -0.32 -0.23 -2.54
CA VAL A 240 -1.67 -0.45 -2.01
C VAL A 240 -2.52 0.75 -2.38
N SER A 241 -3.60 0.52 -3.09
CA SER A 241 -4.57 1.58 -3.41
C SER A 241 -5.95 1.26 -2.86
N VAL A 242 -6.62 2.29 -2.36
CA VAL A 242 -7.96 2.22 -1.79
C VAL A 242 -8.89 3.08 -2.62
N GLU A 243 -10.08 2.57 -2.91
CA GLU A 243 -11.18 3.36 -3.46
C GLU A 243 -12.48 3.05 -2.72
N TYR A 244 -13.36 4.05 -2.68
CA TYR A 244 -14.70 3.91 -2.15
C TYR A 244 -15.66 3.72 -3.32
N GLY A 245 -16.44 2.64 -3.28
CA GLY A 245 -17.51 2.32 -4.22
C GLY A 245 -18.89 2.80 -3.78
N GLY A 246 -18.97 3.48 -2.62
CA GLY A 246 -20.16 4.16 -2.10
C GLY A 246 -19.79 5.04 -0.90
N PRO A 247 -20.72 5.88 -0.42
CA PRO A 247 -20.47 6.80 0.69
C PRO A 247 -20.32 6.08 2.03
N GLY A 248 -19.78 6.79 3.02
CA GLY A 248 -19.70 6.32 4.41
C GLY A 248 -18.65 5.24 4.68
N GLY A 249 -17.78 4.94 3.71
CA GLY A 249 -16.73 3.95 3.86
C GLY A 249 -15.58 4.41 4.75
N GLU A 250 -14.98 3.47 5.49
CA GLU A 250 -13.87 3.76 6.41
C GLU A 250 -12.69 2.79 6.19
N VAL A 251 -11.48 3.33 6.06
CA VAL A 251 -10.25 2.53 6.04
C VAL A 251 -9.27 2.94 7.13
N GLU A 252 -8.75 1.97 7.86
CA GLU A 252 -7.58 2.12 8.72
C GLU A 252 -6.44 1.25 8.17
N ALA A 253 -5.34 1.86 7.75
CA ALA A 253 -4.17 1.17 7.22
C ALA A 253 -2.98 1.33 8.18
N TYR A 254 -2.42 0.20 8.63
CA TYR A 254 -1.30 0.13 9.54
C TYR A 254 -0.13 -0.59 8.88
N GLY A 255 1.06 0.03 8.91
CA GLY A 255 2.27 -0.57 8.35
C GLY A 255 3.36 -0.76 9.40
N VAL A 256 3.91 -1.96 9.49
CA VAL A 256 5.09 -2.28 10.30
C VAL A 256 6.16 -2.83 9.37
N TYR A 257 7.33 -2.19 9.32
CA TYR A 257 8.44 -2.71 8.53
C TYR A 257 9.77 -2.58 9.25
N PHE A 258 10.60 -3.61 9.08
CA PHE A 258 11.94 -3.68 9.64
C PHE A 258 12.93 -4.08 8.55
N ALA A 259 13.85 -3.17 8.20
CA ALA A 259 14.88 -3.44 7.20
C ALA A 259 16.25 -3.67 7.85
N ASP A 260 16.86 -4.82 7.52
CA ASP A 260 18.26 -5.12 7.76
C ASP A 260 19.15 -4.68 6.59
N GLY A 261 20.47 -4.78 6.77
CA GLY A 261 21.47 -4.35 5.80
C GLY A 261 21.23 -4.94 4.40
N GLY A 262 21.30 -4.08 3.39
CA GLY A 262 21.05 -4.41 1.98
C GLY A 262 19.58 -4.58 1.58
N GLN A 263 18.62 -4.69 2.51
CA GLN A 263 17.20 -4.82 2.15
C GLN A 263 16.64 -3.53 1.55
N HIS A 264 15.72 -3.65 0.60
CA HIS A 264 14.92 -2.55 0.07
C HIS A 264 13.42 -2.81 0.31
N LEU A 265 12.80 -2.09 1.24
CA LEU A 265 11.37 -2.21 1.52
C LEU A 265 10.65 -0.93 1.10
N GLU A 266 9.75 -1.03 0.12
CA GLU A 266 9.01 0.12 -0.40
C GLU A 266 7.51 -0.08 -0.25
N HIS A 267 6.88 0.85 0.45
CA HIS A 267 5.45 0.96 0.62
C HIS A 267 4.95 2.20 -0.10
N ARG A 268 3.99 2.01 -1.00
CA ARG A 268 3.26 3.11 -1.63
C ARG A 268 1.79 2.96 -1.32
N GLN A 269 1.20 3.97 -0.73
CA GLN A 269 -0.22 4.03 -0.40
C GLN A 269 -0.88 5.06 -1.32
N PHE A 270 -2.04 4.73 -1.85
CA PHE A 270 -2.87 5.67 -2.58
C PHE A 270 -4.32 5.57 -2.12
N VAL A 271 -4.84 6.60 -1.45
CA VAL A 271 -6.25 6.65 -1.05
C VAL A 271 -7.01 7.61 -1.97
N ASP A 272 -7.91 7.05 -2.78
CA ASP A 272 -8.77 7.79 -3.70
C ASP A 272 -10.14 8.04 -3.07
N HIS A 273 -10.31 9.21 -2.45
CA HIS A 273 -11.59 9.70 -1.94
C HIS A 273 -12.44 10.22 -3.10
N GLY A 274 -13.24 9.34 -3.68
CA GLY A 274 -14.19 9.67 -4.75
C GLY A 274 -15.65 9.81 -4.32
N GLU A 275 -15.99 9.38 -3.11
CA GLU A 275 -17.36 9.35 -2.57
C GLU A 275 -17.47 10.20 -1.30
N PRO A 276 -18.65 10.76 -0.98
CA PRO A 276 -18.83 11.60 0.19
C PRO A 276 -18.83 10.82 1.51
N ASP A 277 -18.56 11.53 2.60
CA ASP A 277 -18.59 11.05 3.98
C ASP A 277 -17.67 9.85 4.25
N CYS A 278 -16.57 9.73 3.48
CA CYS A 278 -15.58 8.67 3.62
C CYS A 278 -14.40 9.09 4.52
N ARG A 279 -13.82 8.11 5.23
CA ARG A 279 -12.73 8.32 6.19
C ARG A 279 -11.54 7.41 5.93
N SER A 280 -10.33 7.96 6.08
CA SER A 280 -9.10 7.17 6.08
C SER A 280 -8.15 7.56 7.22
N ARG A 281 -7.48 6.56 7.80
CA ARG A 281 -6.37 6.73 8.73
C ARG A 281 -5.23 5.81 8.32
N VAL A 282 -4.10 6.40 7.93
CA VAL A 282 -2.91 5.65 7.49
C VAL A 282 -1.79 5.89 8.50
N THR A 283 -1.26 4.83 9.11
CA THR A 283 -0.20 4.91 10.12
C THR A 283 0.87 3.87 9.84
N TYR A 284 2.04 4.31 9.39
CA TYR A 284 3.16 3.44 9.04
C TYR A 284 4.35 3.72 9.96
N ARG A 285 5.00 2.65 10.43
CA ARG A 285 6.19 2.70 11.27
C ARG A 285 7.28 1.81 10.70
N GLY A 286 8.48 2.37 10.60
CA GLY A 286 9.67 1.71 10.09
C GLY A 286 10.82 1.71 11.08
N ALA A 287 11.58 0.63 11.15
CA ALA A 287 12.89 0.60 11.80
C ALA A 287 13.93 0.03 10.84
N LEU A 288 15.15 0.58 10.87
CA LEU A 288 16.19 0.23 9.92
C LEU A 288 17.54 0.07 10.61
N GLN A 289 18.28 -0.95 10.20
CA GLN A 289 19.65 -1.19 10.65
C GLN A 289 20.53 -1.82 9.58
N GLY A 290 21.83 -1.66 9.71
CA GLY A 290 22.82 -2.20 8.80
C GLY A 290 23.13 -1.28 7.61
N ALA A 291 24.25 -1.57 6.96
CA ALA A 291 24.69 -0.83 5.77
C ALA A 291 23.71 -1.04 4.62
N ASP A 292 23.41 0.04 3.89
CA ASP A 292 22.56 0.04 2.69
C ASP A 292 21.12 -0.46 2.92
N ALA A 293 20.66 -0.56 4.17
CA ALA A 293 19.24 -0.77 4.47
C ALA A 293 18.45 0.45 3.99
N HIS A 294 17.47 0.23 3.11
CA HIS A 294 16.72 1.30 2.47
C HIS A 294 15.22 1.03 2.61
N THR A 295 14.50 1.97 3.22
CA THR A 295 13.04 1.97 3.21
C THR A 295 12.50 3.19 2.49
N VAL A 296 11.36 2.99 1.84
CA VAL A 296 10.65 4.05 1.13
C VAL A 296 9.18 3.96 1.54
N TRP A 297 8.62 5.08 1.98
CA TRP A 297 7.19 5.22 2.16
C TRP A 297 6.70 6.41 1.34
N VAL A 298 5.70 6.18 0.50
CA VAL A 298 4.96 7.23 -0.21
C VAL A 298 3.49 7.11 0.19
N GLY A 299 2.93 8.20 0.70
CA GLY A 299 1.49 8.31 0.99
C GLY A 299 0.87 9.31 0.06
N ASP A 300 0.01 8.86 -0.84
CA ASP A 300 -0.73 9.70 -1.76
C ASP A 300 -2.22 9.70 -1.36
N VAL A 301 -2.81 10.89 -1.24
CA VAL A 301 -4.26 11.02 -1.12
C VAL A 301 -4.77 11.92 -2.22
N LEU A 302 -5.83 11.47 -2.88
CA LEU A 302 -6.64 12.30 -3.77
C LEU A 302 -8.03 12.47 -3.16
N ILE A 303 -8.43 13.70 -2.88
CA ILE A 303 -9.79 14.08 -2.50
C ILE A 303 -10.45 14.73 -3.71
N ARG A 304 -11.37 14.00 -4.36
CA ARG A 304 -12.04 14.46 -5.57
C ARG A 304 -13.08 15.53 -5.28
N ALA A 305 -13.44 16.30 -6.30
CA ALA A 305 -14.39 17.41 -6.17
C ALA A 305 -15.73 17.03 -5.51
N GLY A 306 -16.22 15.80 -5.70
CA GLY A 306 -17.48 15.30 -5.13
C GLY A 306 -17.37 14.65 -3.75
N ALA A 307 -16.16 14.49 -3.20
CA ALA A 307 -15.92 13.83 -1.92
C ALA A 307 -16.08 14.81 -0.74
N THR A 308 -17.30 15.29 -0.54
CA THR A 308 -17.63 16.15 0.59
C THR A 308 -17.61 15.34 1.89
N GLY A 309 -17.36 15.98 3.03
CA GLY A 309 -17.33 15.30 4.33
C GLY A 309 -16.10 14.41 4.56
N THR A 310 -15.12 14.37 3.64
CA THR A 310 -13.90 13.56 3.81
C THR A 310 -13.14 13.91 5.09
N ASP A 311 -12.71 12.88 5.82
CA ASP A 311 -11.79 12.98 6.95
C ASP A 311 -10.61 12.03 6.75
N THR A 312 -9.42 12.58 6.48
CA THR A 312 -8.20 11.80 6.20
C THR A 312 -7.00 12.26 6.99
N TYR A 313 -6.19 11.31 7.47
CA TYR A 313 -4.90 11.61 8.07
C TYR A 313 -3.88 10.50 7.78
N GLU A 314 -2.68 10.90 7.36
CA GLU A 314 -1.56 9.98 7.14
C GLU A 314 -0.38 10.28 8.06
N VAL A 315 0.22 9.26 8.64
CA VAL A 315 1.45 9.42 9.42
C VAL A 315 2.46 8.33 9.10
N ASN A 316 3.70 8.73 8.88
CA ASN A 316 4.83 7.83 8.75
C ASN A 316 5.93 8.19 9.75
N ARG A 317 6.43 7.21 10.50
CA ARG A 317 7.55 7.40 11.43
C ARG A 317 8.64 6.37 11.15
N ASN A 318 9.89 6.81 11.10
CA ASN A 318 11.05 5.94 10.86
C ASN A 318 12.10 6.10 11.97
N LEU A 319 12.60 4.97 12.45
CA LEU A 319 13.75 4.89 13.36
C LEU A 319 14.97 4.32 12.64
N LEU A 320 16.02 5.13 12.51
CA LEU A 320 17.34 4.72 12.04
C LEU A 320 18.15 4.22 13.25
N LEU A 321 18.38 2.91 13.33
CA LEU A 321 19.00 2.25 14.48
C LEU A 321 20.54 2.26 14.40
N THR A 322 21.08 2.32 13.19
CA THR A 322 22.52 2.38 12.89
C THR A 322 22.83 3.47 11.86
N ASP A 323 24.11 3.83 11.73
CA ASP A 323 24.58 4.60 10.58
C ASP A 323 24.46 3.79 9.28
N GLY A 324 24.38 4.46 8.14
CA GLY A 324 24.31 3.84 6.82
C GLY A 324 22.91 3.42 6.34
N ALA A 325 21.92 3.40 7.23
CA ALA A 325 20.53 3.18 6.86
C ALA A 325 19.89 4.46 6.27
N ARG A 326 18.95 4.28 5.33
CA ARG A 326 18.24 5.36 4.64
C ARG A 326 16.74 5.12 4.67
N ALA A 327 15.97 6.14 5.06
CA ALA A 327 14.52 6.15 4.95
C ALA A 327 14.07 7.37 4.12
N ASP A 328 13.40 7.13 3.00
CA ASP A 328 12.69 8.16 2.24
C ASP A 328 11.20 8.10 2.61
N SER A 329 10.61 9.24 2.95
CA SER A 329 9.21 9.34 3.36
C SER A 329 8.57 10.55 2.70
N VAL A 330 7.58 10.31 1.83
CA VAL A 330 7.00 11.33 0.94
C VAL A 330 5.48 11.30 1.04
N PRO A 331 4.87 12.16 1.87
CA PRO A 331 3.43 12.34 1.87
C PRO A 331 3.00 13.40 0.84
N ASN A 332 1.94 13.13 0.09
CA ASN A 332 1.35 14.01 -0.93
C ASN A 332 -0.18 14.09 -0.73
N LEU A 333 -0.74 15.29 -0.85
CA LEU A 333 -2.19 15.53 -0.77
C LEU A 333 -2.64 16.32 -2.00
N GLU A 334 -3.57 15.77 -2.75
CA GLU A 334 -4.30 16.43 -3.83
C GLU A 334 -5.75 16.66 -3.36
N ILE A 335 -6.17 17.92 -3.22
CA ILE A 335 -7.49 18.29 -2.69
C ILE A 335 -8.23 19.13 -3.72
N GLU A 336 -9.33 18.60 -4.26
CA GLU A 336 -10.13 19.25 -5.29
C GLU A 336 -11.40 19.93 -4.73
N THR A 337 -11.72 19.74 -3.45
CA THR A 337 -12.89 20.33 -2.78
C THR A 337 -12.55 20.92 -1.41
N GLY A 338 -13.20 22.02 -1.05
CA GLY A 338 -13.07 22.65 0.27
C GLY A 338 -14.07 22.14 1.32
N GLU A 339 -15.03 21.29 0.93
CA GLU A 339 -16.12 20.81 1.79
C GLU A 339 -15.73 19.52 2.53
N ILE A 340 -14.59 19.53 3.22
CA ILE A 340 -14.05 18.38 3.96
C ILE A 340 -14.05 18.62 5.47
N VAL A 341 -14.07 17.54 6.25
CA VAL A 341 -13.90 17.62 7.71
C VAL A 341 -12.44 17.91 8.06
N GLY A 342 -11.51 17.23 7.39
CA GLY A 342 -10.09 17.44 7.61
C GLY A 342 -9.21 16.57 6.72
N ALA A 343 -8.05 17.11 6.35
CA ALA A 343 -6.99 16.39 5.67
C ALA A 343 -5.65 16.79 6.29
N GLY A 344 -4.76 15.83 6.49
CA GLY A 344 -3.42 16.13 6.99
C GLY A 344 -2.47 14.97 6.82
N HIS A 345 -1.19 15.28 6.93
CA HIS A 345 -0.15 14.28 6.99
C HIS A 345 0.92 14.66 8.01
N ALA A 346 1.70 13.68 8.43
CA ALA A 346 2.92 13.88 9.19
C ALA A 346 3.97 12.84 8.78
N SER A 347 5.22 13.27 8.66
CA SER A 347 6.34 12.38 8.45
C SER A 347 7.47 12.75 9.40
N ALA A 348 8.07 11.75 10.04
CA ALA A 348 9.23 11.93 10.90
C ALA A 348 10.22 10.78 10.70
N THR A 349 11.49 11.13 10.51
CA THR A 349 12.60 10.18 10.45
C THR A 349 13.65 10.63 11.44
N GLY A 350 14.07 9.74 12.34
CA GLY A 350 15.02 10.09 13.39
C GLY A 350 15.80 8.88 13.88
N ARG A 351 16.79 9.15 14.72
CA ARG A 351 17.49 8.13 15.51
C ARG A 351 16.78 7.99 16.86
N PHE A 352 17.29 7.10 17.72
CA PHE A 352 16.91 7.11 19.12
C PHE A 352 17.13 8.49 19.74
N GLU A 353 16.19 8.93 20.57
CA GLU A 353 16.45 10.05 21.48
C GLU A 353 17.36 9.59 22.61
N ASP A 354 18.50 10.25 22.75
CA ASP A 354 19.51 9.95 23.76
C ASP A 354 18.92 10.02 25.18
N GLU A 355 17.95 10.90 25.42
CA GLU A 355 17.26 11.03 26.70
C GLU A 355 16.45 9.77 27.07
N HIS A 356 15.78 9.15 26.10
CA HIS A 356 15.03 7.90 26.32
C HIS A 356 15.98 6.75 26.66
N LEU A 357 17.08 6.62 25.92
CA LEU A 357 18.09 5.59 26.20
C LEU A 357 18.79 5.83 27.54
N PHE A 358 19.21 7.07 27.82
CA PHE A 358 19.82 7.45 29.09
C PHE A 358 18.90 7.17 30.26
N TYR A 359 17.60 7.51 30.16
CA TYR A 359 16.63 7.23 31.20
C TYR A 359 16.53 5.74 31.51
N LEU A 360 16.38 4.88 30.50
CA LEU A 360 16.32 3.43 30.69
C LEU A 360 17.64 2.87 31.27
N MET A 361 18.78 3.31 30.77
CA MET A 361 20.10 2.89 31.25
C MET A 361 20.37 3.35 32.69
N SER A 362 19.88 4.53 33.10
CA SER A 362 19.98 5.01 34.48
C SER A 362 19.22 4.13 35.49
N ARG A 363 18.26 3.32 35.00
CA ARG A 363 17.55 2.31 35.80
C ARG A 363 18.26 0.95 35.82
N GLY A 364 19.49 0.87 35.33
CA GLY A 364 20.30 -0.35 35.31
C GLY A 364 20.03 -1.28 34.13
N ILE A 365 19.26 -0.83 33.12
CA ILE A 365 18.99 -1.61 31.91
C ILE A 365 20.19 -1.49 30.96
N PRO A 366 20.82 -2.59 30.51
CA PRO A 366 21.90 -2.52 29.54
C PRO A 366 21.46 -1.85 28.24
N GLU A 367 22.34 -1.10 27.57
CA GLU A 367 22.01 -0.31 26.37
C GLU A 367 21.29 -1.12 25.29
N LEU A 368 21.76 -2.33 24.99
CA LEU A 368 21.13 -3.22 24.01
C LEU A 368 19.68 -3.57 24.40
N ALA A 369 19.43 -3.82 25.68
CA ALA A 369 18.08 -4.09 26.18
C ALA A 369 17.21 -2.81 26.16
N ALA A 370 17.79 -1.64 26.47
CA ALA A 370 17.08 -0.36 26.40
C ALA A 370 16.63 -0.04 24.96
N ARG A 371 17.52 -0.20 23.97
CA ARG A 371 17.20 -0.05 22.54
C ARG A 371 16.05 -0.96 22.12
N ARG A 372 16.07 -2.24 22.54
CA ARG A 372 14.99 -3.20 22.27
C ARG A 372 13.66 -2.74 22.84
N LEU A 373 13.64 -2.26 24.09
CA LEU A 373 12.40 -1.77 24.71
C LEU A 373 11.80 -0.58 23.95
N VAL A 374 12.65 0.35 23.50
CA VAL A 374 12.19 1.51 22.70
C VAL A 374 11.58 1.05 21.36
N VAL A 375 12.26 0.18 20.62
CA VAL A 375 11.73 -0.30 19.33
C VAL A 375 10.47 -1.16 19.52
N ARG A 376 10.40 -1.96 20.59
CA ARG A 376 9.19 -2.72 20.91
C ARG A 376 8.01 -1.78 21.20
N GLY A 377 8.21 -0.76 22.03
CA GLY A 377 7.20 0.27 22.29
C GLY A 377 6.81 1.05 21.02
N PHE A 378 7.74 1.21 20.08
CA PHE A 378 7.49 1.84 18.80
C PHE A 378 6.54 1.03 17.91
N PHE A 379 6.60 -0.30 17.92
CA PHE A 379 5.74 -1.15 17.06
C PHE A 379 4.49 -1.71 17.75
N VAL A 380 4.48 -1.82 19.09
CA VAL A 380 3.44 -2.57 19.82
C VAL A 380 2.02 -2.11 19.48
N GLU A 381 1.80 -0.79 19.39
CA GLU A 381 0.48 -0.21 19.07
C GLU A 381 -0.07 -0.69 17.72
N LEU A 382 0.79 -0.90 16.73
CA LEU A 382 0.38 -1.36 15.40
C LEU A 382 0.24 -2.88 15.37
N LEU A 383 1.11 -3.62 16.06
CA LEU A 383 0.99 -5.07 16.17
C LEU A 383 -0.26 -5.50 16.94
N GLU A 384 -0.73 -4.71 17.90
CA GLU A 384 -1.99 -4.94 18.63
C GLU A 384 -3.23 -4.84 17.72
N LYS A 385 -3.11 -4.27 16.52
CA LYS A 385 -4.17 -4.25 15.50
C LYS A 385 -4.36 -5.57 14.76
N ILE A 386 -3.49 -6.56 14.99
CA ILE A 386 -3.58 -7.89 14.39
C ILE A 386 -4.44 -8.79 15.31
N PRO A 387 -5.68 -9.16 14.92
CA PRO A 387 -6.56 -10.01 15.72
C PRO A 387 -6.24 -11.50 15.50
N ALA A 388 -4.95 -11.85 15.55
CA ALA A 388 -4.45 -13.21 15.38
C ALA A 388 -3.26 -13.40 16.33
N ASP A 389 -3.52 -13.94 17.53
CA ASP A 389 -2.55 -13.95 18.63
C ASP A 389 -1.25 -14.68 18.29
N GLU A 390 -1.34 -15.88 17.73
CA GLU A 390 -0.17 -16.68 17.32
C GLU A 390 0.68 -15.96 16.27
N LEU A 391 0.03 -15.27 15.32
CA LEU A 391 0.72 -14.48 14.32
C LEU A 391 1.41 -13.27 14.95
N ARG A 392 0.71 -12.54 15.83
CA ARG A 392 1.24 -11.36 16.52
C ARG A 392 2.46 -11.73 17.38
N GLU A 393 2.40 -12.84 18.10
CA GLU A 393 3.52 -13.35 18.88
C GLU A 393 4.72 -13.72 18.01
N ARG A 394 4.49 -14.43 16.89
CA ARG A 394 5.54 -14.76 15.93
C ARG A 394 6.22 -13.50 15.36
N LEU A 395 5.44 -12.49 14.97
CA LEU A 395 5.95 -11.24 14.42
C LEU A 395 6.74 -10.44 15.46
N ALA A 396 6.27 -10.38 16.71
CA ALA A 396 6.99 -9.75 17.80
C ALA A 396 8.34 -10.44 18.05
N ALA A 397 8.37 -11.79 18.07
CA ALA A 397 9.60 -12.56 18.21
C ALA A 397 10.57 -12.31 17.03
N ALA A 398 10.06 -12.25 15.80
CA ALA A 398 10.89 -11.95 14.62
C ALA A 398 11.53 -10.55 14.67
N ILE A 399 10.82 -9.54 15.20
CA ILE A 399 11.37 -8.20 15.42
C ILE A 399 12.45 -8.24 16.52
N ASP A 400 12.21 -8.95 17.63
CA ASP A 400 13.18 -9.09 18.73
C ASP A 400 14.46 -9.79 18.25
N ASP A 401 14.34 -10.83 17.42
CA ASP A 401 15.47 -11.54 16.83
C ASP A 401 16.33 -10.64 15.93
N ARG A 402 15.72 -9.76 15.15
CA ARG A 402 16.45 -8.78 14.32
C ARG A 402 17.18 -7.75 15.17
N LEU A 403 16.53 -7.25 16.22
CA LEU A 403 17.15 -6.33 17.17
C LEU A 403 18.33 -6.96 17.92
N SER A 404 18.39 -8.29 18.01
CA SER A 404 19.55 -8.98 18.58
C SER A 404 20.80 -8.92 17.71
N LYS A 405 20.62 -8.81 16.39
CA LYS A 405 21.71 -8.72 15.40
C LYS A 405 22.25 -7.29 15.24
N ALA A 406 21.47 -6.29 15.66
CA ALA A 406 21.77 -4.85 15.60
C ALA A 406 23.04 -4.39 16.35
N GLY A 407 23.55 -5.22 17.25
CA GLY A 407 24.69 -4.92 18.12
C GLY A 407 25.87 -5.88 17.97
N ALA A 408 25.90 -6.68 16.91
CA ALA A 408 26.96 -7.63 16.60
C ALA A 408 27.94 -7.09 15.55
#